data_AF-A0A2M8RHD5-F1
#
_entry.id   AF-A0A2M8RHD5-F1
#
_cell.length_a   1.000
_cell.length_b   1.000
_cell.length_c   1.000
_cell.angle_alpha   90.00
_cell.angle_beta   90.00
_cell.angle_gamma   90.00
#
_symmetry.space_group_name_H-M   'P 1'
#
loop_
_entity.id
_entity.type
_entity.pdbx_description
1 polymer ?
#
loop_
_entity_poly.entity_id
_entity_poly.type
_entity_poly.pdbx_seq_one_letter_code
_entity_poly.pdbx_strand_id
1 'polypeptide(L)'
;MPWRRRPRQAIWRRSRYRPGHVDNPAARVKFGRPPRPPEPRSMRGARENAMAIAEQQTQGSSDRSWHSIVLQTLKRNDVSLIPYVPDRVLTPLIKNLHADPFFTTFATAREEEAVGIVSGAWMGGRRGAVLMQTSGFATLANVLASLAVPYQIPLIMFVSERGTLGEFNYGQSLVCRTMRPVLDSLALEHHTITRLDELEFIADRSIKQAVTTQAPVALILNPLLTGGKVFEK
;
A
#
# COMPACT_ATOMS: atom_id res chain seq x y z
N MET A 1 18.89 5.39 48.96
CA MET A 1 19.00 3.91 48.93
C MET A 1 19.53 3.47 47.57
N PRO A 2 20.77 2.95 47.45
CA PRO A 2 21.38 2.68 46.15
C PRO A 2 21.26 1.19 45.76
N TRP A 3 20.64 0.92 44.62
CA TRP A 3 20.62 -0.41 44.00
C TRP A 3 21.90 -0.63 43.20
N ARG A 4 22.74 -1.57 43.67
CA ARG A 4 24.01 -1.99 43.06
C ARG A 4 23.77 -2.97 41.89
N ARG A 5 24.45 -2.72 40.77
CA ARG A 5 24.64 -3.66 39.65
C ARG A 5 25.49 -4.88 40.08
N ARG A 6 25.16 -6.06 39.53
CA ARG A 6 26.13 -7.16 39.29
C ARG A 6 25.85 -7.82 37.92
N PRO A 7 26.86 -8.03 37.06
CA PRO A 7 26.70 -8.76 35.81
C PRO A 7 26.87 -10.26 36.00
N ARG A 8 26.03 -11.08 35.35
CA ARG A 8 26.21 -12.53 35.24
C ARG A 8 26.90 -12.86 33.92
N GLN A 9 28.10 -13.41 34.01
CA GLN A 9 28.87 -13.99 32.91
C GLN A 9 28.24 -15.32 32.49
N ALA A 10 28.05 -15.53 31.18
CA ALA A 10 27.63 -16.81 30.62
C ALA A 10 28.88 -17.60 30.18
N ILE A 11 29.08 -18.75 30.82
CA ILE A 11 30.21 -19.66 30.58
C ILE A 11 29.83 -20.62 29.45
N TRP A 12 30.62 -20.60 28.38
CA TRP A 12 30.59 -21.57 27.29
C TRP A 12 31.21 -22.90 27.73
N ARG A 13 30.48 -24.01 27.65
CA ARG A 13 31.04 -25.37 27.80
C ARG A 13 31.22 -26.02 26.42
N ARG A 14 32.48 -26.10 25.98
CA ARG A 14 32.93 -26.95 24.86
C ARG A 14 33.04 -28.42 25.32
N SER A 15 32.41 -29.33 24.58
CA SER A 15 32.60 -30.77 24.71
C SER A 15 33.96 -31.18 24.16
N ARG A 16 34.71 -32.01 24.92
CA ARG A 16 36.01 -32.58 24.53
C ARG A 16 35.82 -34.02 24.10
N TYR A 17 36.09 -34.30 22.83
CA TYR A 17 36.20 -35.65 22.26
C TYR A 17 37.61 -36.22 22.59
N ARG A 18 37.68 -37.46 23.10
CA ARG A 18 38.93 -38.22 23.30
C ARG A 18 38.98 -39.38 22.29
N PRO A 19 40.11 -39.63 21.60
CA PRO A 19 40.23 -40.73 20.66
C PRO A 19 40.99 -41.94 21.23
N GLY A 20 40.59 -43.13 20.76
CA GLY A 20 41.49 -44.27 20.54
C GLY A 20 41.44 -45.38 21.59
N HIS A 21 40.86 -46.53 21.24
CA HIS A 21 41.51 -47.85 21.16
C HIS A 21 40.46 -48.91 20.82
N VAL A 22 40.54 -49.54 19.65
CA VAL A 22 39.93 -50.88 19.43
C VAL A 22 40.78 -51.64 18.42
N ASP A 23 41.21 -52.83 18.83
CA ASP A 23 42.07 -53.76 18.13
C ASP A 23 41.44 -54.35 16.86
N ASN A 24 42.31 -54.62 15.88
CA ASN A 24 42.05 -55.40 14.68
C ASN A 24 42.48 -56.85 14.92
N PRO A 25 41.70 -57.86 14.48
CA PRO A 25 42.36 -58.98 13.84
C PRO A 25 41.67 -59.41 12.52
N ALA A 26 42.45 -59.27 11.45
CA ALA A 26 42.58 -60.14 10.28
C ALA A 26 41.39 -61.02 9.84
N ALA A 27 40.74 -60.63 8.74
CA ALA A 27 40.21 -61.59 7.75
C ALA A 27 40.06 -60.97 6.34
N ARG A 28 40.90 -61.43 5.40
CA ARG A 28 40.71 -61.55 3.94
C ARG A 28 40.08 -60.38 3.16
N VAL A 29 40.93 -59.60 2.49
CA VAL A 29 40.57 -58.66 1.42
C VAL A 29 40.06 -59.43 0.19
N LYS A 30 38.84 -59.13 -0.26
CA LYS A 30 38.33 -59.46 -1.61
C LYS A 30 38.11 -58.15 -2.37
N PHE A 31 38.84 -57.94 -3.47
CA PHE A 31 38.64 -56.80 -4.36
C PHE A 31 37.37 -56.99 -5.20
N GLY A 32 36.28 -56.32 -4.82
CA GLY A 32 35.07 -56.19 -5.63
C GLY A 32 35.12 -54.93 -6.49
N ARG A 33 34.66 -55.01 -7.75
CA ARG A 33 34.56 -53.85 -8.66
C ARG A 33 33.62 -52.78 -8.08
N PRO A 34 33.90 -51.48 -8.24
CA PRO A 34 33.00 -50.43 -7.77
C PRO A 34 31.66 -50.44 -8.55
N PRO A 35 30.53 -50.09 -7.91
CA PRO A 35 29.24 -50.02 -8.58
C PRO A 35 29.20 -48.87 -9.61
N ARG A 36 28.48 -49.10 -10.72
CA ARG A 36 28.24 -48.06 -11.74
C ARG A 36 27.44 -46.88 -11.15
N PRO A 37 27.72 -45.64 -11.59
CA PRO A 37 26.92 -44.49 -11.18
C PRO A 37 25.48 -44.62 -11.72
N PRO A 38 24.47 -44.11 -10.99
CA PRO A 38 23.08 -44.17 -11.43
C PRO A 38 22.86 -43.28 -12.67
N GLU A 39 22.06 -43.76 -13.61
CA GLU A 39 21.66 -43.00 -14.80
C GLU A 39 20.92 -41.70 -14.42
N PRO A 40 21.10 -40.62 -15.21
CA PRO A 40 20.44 -39.35 -14.94
C PRO A 40 18.91 -39.51 -15.09
N ARG A 41 18.19 -39.35 -13.97
CA ARG A 41 16.73 -39.24 -13.95
C ARG A 41 16.29 -38.15 -14.92
N SER A 42 15.31 -38.44 -15.76
CA SER A 42 14.83 -37.51 -16.79
C SER A 42 14.36 -36.18 -16.18
N MET A 43 15.08 -35.10 -16.47
CA MET A 43 14.74 -33.72 -16.08
C MET A 43 13.55 -33.13 -16.88
N ARG A 44 12.70 -33.96 -17.52
CA ARG A 44 11.55 -33.48 -18.29
C ARG A 44 10.41 -33.03 -17.37
N GLY A 45 9.98 -33.87 -16.43
CA GLY A 45 8.85 -33.54 -15.54
C GLY A 45 9.13 -32.37 -14.57
N ALA A 46 10.39 -32.17 -14.17
CA ALA A 46 10.77 -31.04 -13.31
C ALA A 46 10.74 -29.71 -14.09
N ARG A 47 11.10 -29.72 -15.38
CA ARG A 47 10.99 -28.54 -16.25
C ARG A 47 9.55 -28.22 -16.63
N GLU A 48 8.73 -29.23 -16.89
CA GLU A 48 7.30 -29.06 -17.18
C GLU A 48 6.55 -28.49 -15.98
N ASN A 49 6.81 -28.98 -14.76
CA ASN A 49 6.23 -28.41 -13.55
C ASN A 49 6.76 -27.01 -13.25
N ALA A 50 8.04 -26.73 -13.50
CA ALA A 50 8.61 -25.38 -13.32
C ALA A 50 8.06 -24.38 -14.35
N MET A 51 7.83 -24.81 -15.60
CA MET A 51 7.17 -24.00 -16.63
C MET A 51 5.70 -23.78 -16.31
N ALA A 52 4.96 -24.77 -15.84
CA ALA A 52 3.57 -24.61 -15.42
C ALA A 52 3.43 -23.69 -14.20
N ILE A 53 4.36 -23.74 -13.24
CA ILE A 53 4.42 -22.82 -12.10
C ILE A 53 4.82 -21.40 -12.55
N ALA A 54 5.76 -21.28 -13.49
CA ALA A 54 6.12 -19.99 -14.07
C ALA A 54 4.98 -19.39 -14.91
N GLU A 55 4.25 -20.21 -15.67
CA GLU A 55 3.08 -19.82 -16.45
C GLU A 55 1.90 -19.43 -15.54
N GLN A 56 1.65 -20.18 -14.46
CA GLN A 56 0.65 -19.82 -13.45
C GLN A 56 1.02 -18.55 -12.66
N GLN A 57 2.31 -18.30 -12.41
CA GLN A 57 2.78 -17.04 -11.83
C GLN A 57 2.73 -15.86 -12.83
N THR A 58 2.84 -16.14 -14.13
CA THR A 58 2.75 -15.13 -15.19
C THR A 58 1.28 -14.80 -15.54
N GLN A 59 0.36 -15.74 -15.34
CA GLN A 59 -1.08 -15.58 -15.64
C GLN A 59 -1.89 -14.88 -14.53
N GLY A 60 -1.30 -14.60 -13.37
CA GLY A 60 -1.87 -13.77 -12.30
C GLY A 60 -1.54 -12.28 -12.40
N SER A 61 -0.74 -11.88 -13.39
CA SER A 61 -0.43 -10.47 -13.67
C SER A 61 -1.60 -9.83 -14.42
N SER A 62 -2.71 -9.57 -13.72
CA SER A 62 -3.56 -8.47 -14.15
C SER A 62 -2.67 -7.23 -14.24
N ASP A 63 -2.72 -6.54 -15.38
CA ASP A 63 -2.00 -5.28 -15.55
C ASP A 63 -2.32 -4.38 -14.36
N ARG A 64 -1.32 -4.13 -13.50
CA ARG A 64 -1.53 -3.67 -12.13
C ARG A 64 -1.81 -2.17 -12.12
N SER A 65 -2.98 -1.78 -12.59
CA SER A 65 -3.35 -0.37 -12.71
C SER A 65 -3.41 0.33 -11.36
N TRP A 66 -3.18 1.65 -11.35
CA TRP A 66 -3.20 2.44 -10.11
C TRP A 66 -4.54 2.31 -9.36
N HIS A 67 -5.66 2.29 -10.10
CA HIS A 67 -6.99 2.19 -9.50
C HIS A 67 -7.27 0.79 -8.92
N SER A 68 -6.67 -0.27 -9.49
CA SER A 68 -6.75 -1.61 -8.91
C SER A 68 -5.98 -1.69 -7.60
N ILE A 69 -4.80 -1.05 -7.53
CA ILE A 69 -3.99 -0.94 -6.31
C ILE A 69 -4.78 -0.21 -5.22
N VAL A 70 -5.32 0.98 -5.52
CA VAL A 70 -6.10 1.77 -4.55
C VAL A 70 -7.28 0.96 -4.01
N LEU A 71 -8.05 0.29 -4.87
CA LEU A 71 -9.18 -0.54 -4.44
C LEU A 71 -8.75 -1.65 -3.47
N GLN A 72 -7.69 -2.39 -3.80
CA GLN A 72 -7.18 -3.47 -2.93
C GLN A 72 -6.62 -2.93 -1.61
N THR A 73 -5.95 -1.78 -1.64
CA THR A 73 -5.43 -1.12 -0.44
C THR A 73 -6.56 -0.66 0.48
N LEU A 74 -7.66 -0.12 -0.06
CA LEU A 74 -8.83 0.27 0.74
C LEU A 74 -9.45 -0.95 1.43
N LYS A 75 -9.64 -2.07 0.72
CA LYS A 75 -10.12 -3.33 1.31
C LYS A 75 -9.22 -3.83 2.44
N ARG A 76 -7.91 -3.86 2.21
CA ARG A 76 -6.92 -4.32 3.19
C ARG A 76 -6.96 -3.50 4.48
N ASN A 77 -7.37 -2.23 4.39
CA ASN A 77 -7.46 -1.31 5.52
C ASN A 77 -8.88 -1.14 6.08
N ASP A 78 -9.82 -1.98 5.63
CA ASP A 78 -11.23 -1.96 6.04
C ASP A 78 -11.94 -0.62 5.77
N VAL A 79 -11.52 0.09 4.71
CA VAL A 79 -12.11 1.35 4.29
C VAL A 79 -13.23 1.07 3.30
N SER A 80 -14.48 1.13 3.77
CA SER A 80 -15.65 0.63 3.03
C SER A 80 -16.64 1.71 2.61
N LEU A 81 -16.56 2.94 3.14
CA LEU A 81 -17.46 4.05 2.77
C LEU A 81 -16.73 5.06 1.89
N ILE A 82 -17.17 5.23 0.63
CA ILE A 82 -16.47 6.05 -0.37
C ILE A 82 -17.42 7.07 -1.02
N PRO A 83 -17.78 8.17 -0.33
CA PRO A 83 -18.41 9.30 -0.99
C PRO A 83 -17.42 10.00 -1.92
N TYR A 84 -17.90 10.49 -3.04
CA TYR A 84 -17.06 11.17 -4.02
C TYR A 84 -17.76 12.34 -4.71
N VAL A 85 -16.98 13.30 -5.17
CA VAL A 85 -17.44 14.27 -6.17
C VAL A 85 -16.95 13.79 -7.55
N PRO A 86 -17.82 13.74 -8.58
CA PRO A 86 -17.46 13.17 -9.89
C PRO A 86 -16.19 13.78 -10.50
N ASP A 87 -15.26 12.93 -10.89
CA ASP A 87 -14.03 13.31 -11.57
C ASP A 87 -13.67 12.32 -12.70
N ARG A 88 -13.24 12.85 -13.84
CA ARG A 88 -12.90 12.06 -15.04
C ARG A 88 -11.65 11.19 -14.83
N VAL A 89 -10.66 11.64 -14.06
CA VAL A 89 -9.44 10.84 -13.79
C VAL A 89 -9.78 9.68 -12.86
N LEU A 90 -10.66 9.91 -11.88
CA LEU A 90 -11.11 8.90 -10.93
C LEU A 90 -12.16 7.92 -11.48
N THR A 91 -12.68 8.14 -12.69
CA THR A 91 -13.73 7.30 -13.30
C THR A 91 -13.46 5.78 -13.26
N PRO A 92 -12.28 5.24 -13.64
CA PRO A 92 -12.03 3.81 -13.55
C PRO A 92 -12.05 3.27 -12.11
N LEU A 93 -11.58 4.06 -11.13
CA LEU A 93 -11.66 3.69 -9.72
C LEU A 93 -13.12 3.70 -9.24
N ILE A 94 -13.87 4.76 -9.51
CA ILE A 94 -15.28 4.91 -9.13
C ILE A 94 -16.13 3.77 -9.69
N LYS A 95 -15.94 3.40 -10.96
CA LYS A 95 -16.64 2.26 -11.58
C LYS A 95 -16.37 0.95 -10.84
N ASN A 96 -15.11 0.67 -10.52
CA ASN A 96 -14.75 -0.55 -9.80
C ASN A 96 -15.29 -0.57 -8.36
N LEU A 97 -15.33 0.59 -7.70
CA LEU A 97 -15.91 0.72 -6.35
C LEU A 97 -17.42 0.51 -6.34
N HIS A 98 -18.15 0.94 -7.37
CA HIS A 98 -19.59 0.67 -7.52
C HIS A 98 -19.89 -0.80 -7.84
N ALA A 99 -18.99 -1.47 -8.56
CA ALA A 99 -19.17 -2.87 -8.96
C ALA A 99 -18.90 -3.87 -7.81
N ASP A 100 -18.38 -3.41 -6.68
CA ASP A 100 -17.85 -4.26 -5.62
C ASP A 100 -18.64 -4.09 -4.31
N PRO A 101 -19.37 -5.12 -3.85
CA PRO A 101 -20.32 -5.02 -2.75
C PRO A 101 -19.67 -4.75 -1.38
N PHE A 102 -18.34 -4.84 -1.28
CA PHE A 102 -17.62 -4.43 -0.07
C PHE A 102 -17.77 -2.93 0.20
N PHE A 103 -17.92 -2.12 -0.86
CA PHE A 103 -17.96 -0.67 -0.73
C PHE A 103 -19.40 -0.14 -0.74
N THR A 104 -19.63 0.90 0.06
CA THR A 104 -20.76 1.81 -0.11
C THR A 104 -20.22 3.07 -0.77
N THR A 105 -20.51 3.22 -2.05
CA THR A 105 -19.95 4.29 -2.90
C THR A 105 -21.08 5.10 -3.50
N PHE A 106 -21.04 6.43 -3.38
CA PHE A 106 -22.07 7.30 -3.95
C PHE A 106 -21.54 8.72 -4.17
N ALA A 107 -22.17 9.44 -5.10
CA ALA A 107 -21.80 10.81 -5.39
C ALA A 107 -22.36 11.77 -4.33
N THR A 108 -21.60 12.79 -3.97
CA THR A 108 -22.04 13.93 -3.15
C THR A 108 -22.12 15.20 -4.00
N ALA A 109 -22.88 16.19 -3.53
CA ALA A 109 -23.02 17.46 -4.24
C ALA A 109 -21.78 18.36 -4.05
N ARG A 110 -21.11 18.24 -2.89
CA ARG A 110 -19.89 18.98 -2.54
C ARG A 110 -18.88 18.08 -1.84
N GLU A 111 -17.61 18.47 -1.88
CA GLU A 111 -16.53 17.78 -1.19
C GLU A 111 -16.67 17.86 0.33
N GLU A 112 -17.12 19.00 0.85
CA GLU A 112 -17.35 19.21 2.28
C GLU A 112 -18.50 18.36 2.85
N GLU A 113 -19.51 18.03 2.03
CA GLU A 113 -20.54 17.04 2.38
C GLU A 113 -19.92 15.65 2.54
N ALA A 114 -19.06 15.23 1.60
CA ALA A 114 -18.36 13.94 1.68
C ALA A 114 -17.46 13.85 2.92
N VAL A 115 -16.77 14.94 3.28
CA VAL A 115 -16.00 15.03 4.52
C VAL A 115 -16.90 14.85 5.76
N GLY A 116 -18.05 15.52 5.80
CA GLY A 116 -19.01 15.38 6.89
C GLY A 116 -19.54 13.95 7.04
N ILE A 117 -19.87 13.31 5.92
CA ILE A 117 -20.33 11.90 5.89
C ILE A 117 -19.25 10.95 6.42
N VAL A 118 -18.01 11.07 5.94
CA VAL A 118 -16.90 10.20 6.41
C VAL A 118 -16.59 10.46 7.87
N SER A 119 -16.69 11.71 8.33
CA SER A 119 -16.49 12.07 9.74
C SER A 119 -17.54 11.41 10.63
N GLY A 120 -18.82 11.50 10.26
CA GLY A 120 -19.90 10.82 10.98
C GLY A 120 -19.76 9.30 10.97
N ALA A 121 -19.35 8.73 9.83
CA ALA A 121 -19.10 7.29 9.72
C ALA A 121 -17.98 6.83 10.65
N TRP A 122 -16.88 7.60 10.74
CA TRP A 122 -15.79 7.31 11.68
C TRP A 122 -16.28 7.29 13.13
N MET A 123 -17.09 8.28 13.53
CA MET A 123 -17.71 8.30 14.86
C MET A 123 -18.64 7.11 15.10
N GLY A 124 -19.27 6.60 14.04
CA GLY A 124 -20.08 5.37 14.04
C GLY A 124 -19.27 4.07 13.96
N GLY A 125 -17.94 4.12 14.01
CA GLY A 125 -17.07 2.94 13.96
C GLY A 125 -16.79 2.39 12.55
N ARG A 126 -17.14 3.14 11.50
CA ARG A 126 -16.91 2.75 10.09
C ARG A 126 -15.85 3.63 9.45
N ARG A 127 -14.88 3.01 8.75
CA ARG A 127 -13.85 3.75 8.03
C ARG A 127 -14.33 4.13 6.63
N GLY A 128 -14.00 5.36 6.23
CA GLY A 128 -14.29 5.86 4.90
C GLY A 128 -13.14 6.68 4.32
N ALA A 129 -13.21 6.90 3.01
CA ALA A 129 -12.30 7.78 2.29
C ALA A 129 -13.10 8.66 1.33
N VAL A 130 -12.62 9.87 1.09
CA VAL A 130 -13.24 10.79 0.13
C VAL A 130 -12.43 10.77 -1.17
N LEU A 131 -13.10 10.64 -2.31
CA LEU A 131 -12.47 10.85 -3.62
C LEU A 131 -12.88 12.22 -4.17
N MET A 132 -11.91 13.01 -4.60
CA MET A 132 -12.14 14.35 -5.14
C MET A 132 -11.07 14.76 -6.15
N GLN A 133 -11.29 15.90 -6.79
CA GLN A 133 -10.30 16.56 -7.65
C GLN A 133 -9.71 17.79 -6.96
N THR A 134 -8.56 18.27 -7.44
CA THR A 134 -7.87 19.45 -6.89
C THR A 134 -8.78 20.67 -6.70
N SER A 135 -9.66 21.00 -7.64
CA SER A 135 -10.53 22.18 -7.49
C SER A 135 -11.48 22.07 -6.30
N GLY A 136 -11.90 20.85 -5.95
CA GLY A 136 -12.73 20.58 -4.79
C GLY A 136 -12.05 20.89 -3.46
N PHE A 137 -10.72 20.82 -3.44
CA PHE A 137 -9.94 21.18 -2.26
C PHE A 137 -10.06 22.66 -1.89
N ALA A 138 -10.40 23.54 -2.84
CA ALA A 138 -10.44 24.99 -2.62
C ALA A 138 -11.40 25.42 -1.50
N THR A 139 -12.47 24.66 -1.25
CA THR A 139 -13.44 24.96 -0.19
C THR A 139 -13.18 24.18 1.10
N LEU A 140 -12.30 23.17 1.06
CA LEU A 140 -12.12 22.25 2.19
C LEU A 140 -11.32 22.80 3.37
N ALA A 141 -10.55 23.88 3.18
CA ALA A 141 -9.68 24.40 4.23
C ALA A 141 -10.43 24.65 5.56
N ASN A 142 -11.64 25.21 5.49
CA ASN A 142 -12.45 25.48 6.68
C ASN A 142 -12.92 24.19 7.36
N VAL A 143 -13.47 23.22 6.62
CA VAL A 143 -13.95 21.96 7.24
C VAL A 143 -12.80 21.10 7.77
N LEU A 144 -11.63 21.13 7.13
CA LEU A 144 -10.43 20.45 7.64
C LEU A 144 -9.98 21.08 8.96
N ALA A 145 -9.91 22.41 9.02
CA ALA A 145 -9.46 23.16 10.19
C ALA A 145 -10.45 23.16 11.36
N SER A 146 -11.75 23.06 11.09
CA SER A 146 -12.80 23.16 12.12
C SER A 146 -13.38 21.80 12.55
N LEU A 147 -13.28 20.76 11.71
CA LEU A 147 -13.83 19.43 11.98
C LEU A 147 -12.74 18.36 12.00
N ALA A 148 -12.07 18.11 10.87
CA ALA A 148 -11.23 16.92 10.75
C ALA A 148 -10.03 16.94 11.72
N VAL A 149 -9.32 18.08 11.79
CA VAL A 149 -8.14 18.25 12.64
C VAL A 149 -8.50 18.34 14.13
N PRO A 150 -9.41 19.25 14.58
CA PRO A 150 -9.67 19.41 16.02
C PRO A 150 -10.32 18.19 16.67
N TYR A 151 -11.13 17.45 15.93
CA TYR A 151 -11.83 16.26 16.44
C TYR A 151 -11.07 14.96 16.18
N GLN A 152 -9.81 15.04 15.73
CA GLN A 152 -8.95 13.87 15.52
C GLN A 152 -9.62 12.80 14.65
N ILE A 153 -10.21 13.25 13.53
CA ILE A 153 -10.88 12.38 12.58
C ILE A 153 -9.81 11.89 11.58
N PRO A 154 -9.58 10.57 11.42
CA PRO A 154 -8.66 10.03 10.44
C PRO A 154 -9.28 10.07 9.04
N LEU A 155 -9.53 11.27 8.55
CA LEU A 155 -10.08 11.53 7.23
C LEU A 155 -9.05 11.15 6.17
N ILE A 156 -9.35 10.12 5.38
CA ILE A 156 -8.53 9.68 4.25
C ILE A 156 -9.05 10.38 2.99
N MET A 157 -8.21 11.15 2.32
CA MET A 157 -8.57 11.85 1.09
C MET A 157 -7.72 11.35 -0.07
N PHE A 158 -8.35 10.97 -1.19
CA PHE A 158 -7.69 10.80 -2.47
C PHE A 158 -8.03 11.97 -3.37
N VAL A 159 -7.00 12.75 -3.70
CA VAL A 159 -7.14 13.94 -4.54
C VAL A 159 -6.49 13.65 -5.89
N SER A 160 -7.31 13.56 -6.93
CA SER A 160 -6.79 13.55 -8.31
C SER A 160 -6.21 14.94 -8.63
N GLU A 161 -4.91 14.97 -8.92
CA GLU A 161 -4.21 16.23 -9.15
C GLU A 161 -4.49 16.78 -10.55
N ARG A 162 -5.00 18.02 -10.59
CA ARG A 162 -5.21 18.83 -11.80
C ARG A 162 -4.63 20.21 -11.61
N GLY A 163 -4.48 20.98 -12.69
CA GLY A 163 -3.82 22.29 -12.61
C GLY A 163 -2.29 22.25 -12.70
N THR A 164 -1.72 21.06 -12.94
CA THR A 164 -0.26 20.84 -13.04
C THR A 164 0.16 20.69 -14.51
N LEU A 165 1.21 19.92 -14.81
CA LEU A 165 1.75 19.63 -16.15
C LEU A 165 0.68 19.66 -17.27
N GLY A 166 0.78 20.65 -18.16
CA GLY A 166 -0.07 20.75 -19.36
C GLY A 166 -1.48 21.32 -19.14
N GLU A 167 -1.83 21.83 -17.95
CA GLU A 167 -3.13 22.46 -17.69
C GLU A 167 -3.08 23.98 -17.95
N PHE A 168 -4.10 24.48 -18.66
CA PHE A 168 -4.23 25.90 -19.06
C PHE A 168 -5.35 26.63 -18.30
N ASN A 169 -6.18 25.89 -17.56
CA ASN A 169 -7.17 26.49 -16.68
C ASN A 169 -6.50 27.12 -15.44
N TYR A 170 -6.28 28.43 -15.51
CA TYR A 170 -5.69 29.23 -14.43
C TYR A 170 -6.32 29.00 -13.06
N GLY A 171 -7.64 28.80 -12.99
CA GLY A 171 -8.35 28.53 -11.74
C GLY A 171 -7.89 27.22 -11.10
N GLN A 172 -7.69 26.17 -11.90
CA GLN A 172 -7.19 24.88 -11.40
C GLN A 172 -5.70 24.96 -11.05
N SER A 173 -4.89 25.70 -11.82
CA SER A 173 -3.47 25.89 -11.53
C SER A 173 -3.23 26.63 -10.21
N LEU A 174 -4.06 27.61 -9.88
CA LEU A 174 -3.94 28.33 -8.61
C LEU A 174 -4.22 27.40 -7.43
N VAL A 175 -5.31 26.63 -7.48
CA VAL A 175 -5.67 25.69 -6.39
C VAL A 175 -4.62 24.59 -6.26
N CYS A 176 -4.07 24.09 -7.38
CA CYS A 176 -2.97 23.13 -7.37
C CYS A 176 -1.74 23.66 -6.62
N ARG A 177 -1.40 24.94 -6.84
CA ARG A 177 -0.26 25.62 -6.20
C ARG A 177 -0.50 25.87 -4.71
N THR A 178 -1.74 26.17 -4.29
CA THR A 178 -2.05 26.50 -2.90
C THR A 178 -2.41 25.30 -2.04
N MET A 179 -2.84 24.18 -2.64
CA MET A 179 -3.27 22.99 -1.91
C MET A 179 -2.22 22.48 -0.90
N ARG A 180 -0.97 22.30 -1.33
CA ARG A 180 0.10 21.81 -0.42
C ARG A 180 0.43 22.81 0.69
N PRO A 181 0.67 24.10 0.40
CA PRO A 181 0.85 25.11 1.45
C PRO A 181 -0.28 25.16 2.48
N VAL A 182 -1.54 24.97 2.05
CA VAL A 182 -2.69 24.90 2.96
C VAL A 182 -2.64 23.64 3.82
N LEU A 183 -2.37 22.47 3.24
CA LEU A 183 -2.20 21.22 3.99
C LEU A 183 -1.06 21.33 5.02
N ASP A 184 0.07 21.91 4.62
CA ASP A 184 1.22 22.17 5.51
C ASP A 184 0.84 23.11 6.66
N SER A 185 0.07 24.17 6.36
CA SER A 185 -0.40 25.12 7.37
C SER A 185 -1.37 24.50 8.38
N LEU A 186 -2.09 23.44 7.98
CA LEU A 186 -2.98 22.66 8.83
C LEU A 186 -2.27 21.49 9.54
N ALA A 187 -0.95 21.35 9.35
CA ALA A 187 -0.16 20.21 9.82
C ALA A 187 -0.75 18.85 9.40
N LEU A 188 -1.32 18.80 8.19
CA LEU A 188 -2.02 17.64 7.66
C LEU A 188 -1.08 16.84 6.77
N GLU A 189 -0.84 15.58 7.11
CA GLU A 189 0.06 14.72 6.34
C GLU A 189 -0.43 14.59 4.90
N HIS A 190 0.47 14.76 3.93
CA HIS A 190 0.14 14.60 2.53
C HIS A 190 1.27 13.97 1.72
N HIS A 191 0.88 13.18 0.73
CA HIS A 191 1.83 12.53 -0.17
C HIS A 191 1.41 12.73 -1.61
N THR A 192 2.31 13.29 -2.43
CA THR A 192 2.14 13.32 -3.88
C THR A 192 2.77 12.07 -4.48
N ILE A 193 1.93 11.23 -5.09
CA ILE A 193 2.35 9.93 -5.64
C ILE A 193 2.42 10.05 -7.16
N THR A 194 3.62 9.88 -7.69
CA THR A 194 3.92 9.99 -9.14
C THR A 194 4.20 8.65 -9.78
N ARG A 195 4.53 7.62 -9.00
CA ARG A 195 4.95 6.31 -9.50
C ARG A 195 4.06 5.18 -9.02
N LEU A 196 3.82 4.23 -9.92
CA LEU A 196 2.93 3.10 -9.69
C LEU A 196 3.50 2.10 -8.66
N ASP A 197 4.83 1.90 -8.66
CA ASP A 197 5.51 0.96 -7.77
C ASP A 197 5.57 1.43 -6.30
N GLU A 198 5.46 2.73 -6.07
CA GLU A 198 5.44 3.33 -4.73
C GLU A 198 4.00 3.46 -4.18
N LEU A 199 2.99 3.44 -5.04
CA LEU A 199 1.59 3.73 -4.69
C LEU A 199 1.05 2.82 -3.58
N GLU A 200 1.22 1.49 -3.71
CA GLU A 200 0.70 0.56 -2.70
C GLU A 200 1.33 0.82 -1.33
N PHE A 201 2.66 0.98 -1.30
CA PHE A 201 3.41 1.19 -0.07
C PHE A 201 2.98 2.48 0.63
N ILE A 202 2.95 3.59 -0.11
CA ILE A 202 2.56 4.89 0.45
C ILE A 202 1.11 4.83 0.93
N ALA A 203 0.17 4.44 0.07
CA ALA A 203 -1.26 4.46 0.42
C ALA A 203 -1.56 3.56 1.63
N ASP A 204 -1.01 2.34 1.69
CA ASP A 204 -1.24 1.42 2.82
C ASP A 204 -0.67 1.98 4.13
N ARG A 205 0.56 2.51 4.11
CA ARG A 205 1.20 3.05 5.31
C ARG A 205 0.53 4.32 5.80
N SER A 206 0.18 5.23 4.90
CA SER A 206 -0.50 6.48 5.22
C SER A 206 -1.89 6.23 5.80
N ILE A 207 -2.67 5.28 5.26
CA ILE A 207 -3.98 4.93 5.82
C ILE A 207 -3.84 4.34 7.24
N LYS A 208 -2.91 3.40 7.44
CA LYS A 208 -2.67 2.81 8.77
C LYS A 208 -2.22 3.85 9.78
N GLN A 209 -1.31 4.74 9.36
CA GLN A 209 -0.83 5.83 10.20
C GLN A 209 -1.99 6.75 10.56
N ALA A 210 -2.75 7.26 9.59
CA ALA A 210 -3.90 8.14 9.80
C ALA A 210 -4.87 7.57 10.83
N VAL A 211 -5.27 6.31 10.66
CA VAL A 211 -6.19 5.61 11.60
C VAL A 211 -5.58 5.45 12.99
N THR A 212 -4.28 5.11 13.08
CA THR A 212 -3.61 4.86 14.37
C THR A 212 -3.35 6.16 15.13
N THR A 213 -2.98 7.23 14.43
CA THR A 213 -2.68 8.53 15.03
C THR A 213 -3.89 9.44 15.12
N GLN A 214 -5.05 8.98 14.61
CA GLN A 214 -6.29 9.76 14.53
C GLN A 214 -6.07 11.12 13.85
N ALA A 215 -5.28 11.11 12.78
CA ALA A 215 -4.92 12.30 12.03
C ALA A 215 -5.38 12.16 10.57
N PRO A 216 -5.91 13.24 9.95
CA PRO A 216 -6.24 13.21 8.53
C PRO A 216 -5.01 12.97 7.64
N VAL A 217 -5.23 12.46 6.43
CA VAL A 217 -4.18 12.30 5.41
C VAL A 217 -4.70 12.58 4.00
N ALA A 218 -3.89 13.26 3.19
CA ALA A 218 -4.16 13.53 1.78
C ALA A 218 -3.21 12.75 0.85
N LEU A 219 -3.77 11.84 0.05
CA LEU A 219 -3.08 11.10 -1.00
C LEU A 219 -3.36 11.78 -2.35
N ILE A 220 -2.36 12.48 -2.87
CA ILE A 220 -2.45 13.27 -4.09
C ILE A 220 -1.97 12.42 -5.26
N LEU A 221 -2.88 12.08 -6.17
CA LEU A 221 -2.62 11.23 -7.33
C LEU A 221 -2.19 12.11 -8.51
N ASN A 222 -0.89 12.12 -8.81
CA ASN A 222 -0.32 12.97 -9.85
C ASN A 222 -0.69 12.47 -11.27
N PRO A 223 -0.74 13.33 -12.30
CA PRO A 223 -0.92 12.91 -13.69
C PRO A 223 0.12 11.89 -14.20
N LEU A 224 1.35 11.92 -13.71
CA LEU A 224 2.38 10.92 -14.04
C LEU A 224 1.99 9.50 -13.61
N LEU A 225 1.21 9.38 -12.52
CA LEU A 225 0.67 8.12 -12.04
C LEU A 225 -0.60 7.72 -12.79
N THR A 226 -1.49 8.69 -13.01
CA THR A 226 -2.87 8.44 -13.48
C THR A 226 -3.01 8.47 -15.00
N GLY A 227 -1.97 8.88 -15.73
CA GLY A 227 -1.98 9.08 -17.19
C GLY A 227 -2.44 10.48 -17.62
N GLY A 228 -2.88 11.31 -16.67
CA GLY A 228 -3.30 12.69 -16.91
C GLY A 228 -4.51 12.82 -17.85
N LYS A 229 -4.75 14.06 -18.31
CA LYS A 229 -5.74 14.34 -19.36
C LYS A 229 -5.00 14.26 -20.69
N VAL A 230 -5.27 13.23 -21.49
CA VAL A 230 -4.75 13.12 -22.85
C VAL A 230 -5.52 14.13 -23.71
N PHE A 231 -4.81 15.11 -24.29
CA PHE A 231 -5.40 16.01 -25.28
C PHE A 231 -5.49 15.26 -26.61
N GLU A 232 -6.69 14.90 -27.04
CA GLU A 232 -6.93 14.58 -28.45
C GLU A 232 -6.83 15.89 -29.24
N LYS A 233 -6.05 15.84 -30.33
CA LYS A 233 -5.77 16.97 -31.22
C LYS A 233 -6.94 17.25 -32.15
#